data_AF-A0A2V0QTS1-F1
#
_entry.id   AF-A0A2V0QTS1-F1
#
_cell.length_a   1.000
_cell.length_b   1.000
_cell.length_c   1.000
_cell.angle_alpha   90.00
_cell.angle_beta   90.00
_cell.angle_gamma   90.00
#
_symmetry.space_group_name_H-M   'P 1'
#
loop_
_entity.id
_entity.type
_entity.pdbx_description
1 polymer ?
#
loop_
_entity_poly.entity_id
_entity_poly.type
_entity_poly.pdbx_seq_one_letter_code
_entity_poly.pdbx_strand_id
1 'polypeptide(L)' 'MGCGLYEWQFSTESGLVERLTITIEHMKTLPASDVHCIMKWVSHLDYPWCHPEALANNSPDIETLEEVIQYVTADSAI' A
#
# COMPACT_ATOMS: atom_id res chain seq x y z
N MET A 1 -9.58 1.68 1.92
CA MET A 1 -8.15 1.43 1.66
C MET A 1 -7.33 2.26 2.64
N GLY A 2 -6.28 1.68 3.23
CA GLY A 2 -5.39 2.38 4.15
C GLY A 2 -3.93 2.18 3.77
N CYS A 3 -3.11 3.21 3.91
CA CYS A 3 -1.68 3.21 3.65
C CYS A 3 -0.92 4.01 4.73
N GLY A 4 0.38 3.76 4.82
CA GLY A 4 1.26 4.34 5.84
C GLY A 4 2.52 3.47 5.99
N LEU A 5 3.22 3.63 7.11
CA LEU A 5 4.46 2.92 7.40
C LEU A 5 4.25 1.49 7.94
N TYR A 6 5.01 0.55 7.38
CA TYR A 6 5.04 -0.86 7.81
C TYR A 6 6.47 -1.20 8.25
N GLU A 7 6.71 -1.22 9.56
CA GLU A 7 8.01 -1.47 10.15
C GLU A 7 8.13 -2.96 10.51
N TRP A 8 8.96 -3.66 9.74
CA TRP A 8 9.30 -5.05 9.99
C TRP A 8 10.56 -5.14 10.85
N GLN A 9 10.48 -5.83 11.97
CA GLN A 9 11.63 -6.16 12.81
C GLN A 9 11.97 -7.63 12.61
N PHE A 10 13.25 -7.88 12.38
CA PHE A 10 13.79 -9.21 12.11
C PHE A 10 14.73 -9.63 13.23
N SER A 11 14.62 -10.89 13.64
CA SER A 11 15.55 -11.52 14.57
C SER A 11 16.94 -11.57 13.93
N THR A 12 17.95 -11.08 14.64
CA THR A 12 19.34 -11.11 14.18
C THR A 12 19.93 -12.52 14.14
N GLU A 13 19.37 -13.46 14.93
CA GLU A 13 19.83 -14.85 14.99
C GLU A 13 19.23 -15.72 13.90
N SER A 14 17.92 -15.60 13.65
CA SER A 14 17.20 -16.46 12.70
C SER A 14 16.96 -15.81 11.33
N GLY A 15 17.07 -14.48 11.24
CA GLY A 15 16.68 -13.72 10.05
C GLY A 15 15.17 -13.70 9.79
N LEU A 16 14.36 -14.27 10.69
CA LEU A 16 12.90 -14.30 10.56
C LEU A 16 12.27 -13.03 11.13
N VAL A 17 11.09 -12.67 10.61
CA VAL A 17 10.27 -11.59 11.16
C VAL A 17 9.85 -11.95 12.59
N GLU A 18 10.08 -11.05 13.54
CA GLU A 18 9.61 -11.17 14.93
C GLU A 18 8.49 -10.18 15.26
N ARG A 19 8.41 -9.06 14.54
CA ARG A 19 7.39 -8.03 14.74
C ARG A 19 7.08 -7.30 13.45
N LEU A 20 5.81 -6.96 13.28
CA LEU A 20 5.33 -5.99 12.31
C LEU A 20 4.55 -4.91 13.06
N THR A 21 5.03 -3.66 12.99
CA THR A 21 4.30 -2.47 13.45
C THR A 21 3.73 -1.78 12.22
N ILE A 22 2.42 -1.55 12.22
CA ILE A 22 1.73 -0.88 11.12
C ILE A 22 1.15 0.43 11.63
N THR A 23 1.60 1.53 11.04
CA THR A 23 1.02 2.86 11.24
C THR A 23 0.19 3.19 10.01
N ILE A 24 -1.12 3.33 10.17
CA ILE A 24 -2.00 3.76 9.07
C ILE A 24 -2.14 5.28 9.16
N GLU A 25 -1.61 5.98 8.17
CA GLU A 25 -1.55 7.45 8.15
C GLU A 25 -2.66 8.03 7.29
N HIS A 26 -2.98 7.35 6.18
CA HIS A 26 -4.08 7.73 5.31
C HIS A 26 -5.06 6.58 5.16
N MET A 27 -6.35 6.89 5.36
CA MET A 27 -7.44 5.94 5.18
C MET A 27 -8.57 6.59 4.39
N LYS A 28 -9.02 5.90 3.35
CA LYS A 28 -10.18 6.28 2.54
C LYS A 28 -11.21 5.16 2.50
N THR A 29 -12.45 5.51 2.81
CA THR A 29 -13.58 4.60 2.63
C THR A 29 -14.02 4.69 1.19
N LEU A 30 -13.99 3.54 0.50
CA LEU A 30 -14.45 3.42 -0.87
C LEU A 30 -15.85 2.78 -0.89
N PRO A 31 -16.70 3.12 -1.86
CA PRO A 31 -17.93 2.38 -2.13
C PRO A 31 -17.70 0.88 -2.24
N ALA A 32 -18.64 0.08 -1.75
CA ALA A 32 -18.56 -1.38 -1.86
C ALA A 32 -18.58 -1.86 -3.33
N SER A 33 -19.13 -1.07 -4.26
CA SER A 33 -19.09 -1.34 -5.70
C SER A 33 -17.66 -1.45 -6.25
N ASP A 34 -16.70 -0.79 -5.61
CA ASP A 34 -15.36 -0.62 -6.17
C ASP A 34 -14.44 -1.75 -5.73
N VAL A 35 -14.89 -2.61 -4.81
CA VAL A 35 -14.09 -3.70 -4.22
C VAL A 35 -13.49 -4.60 -5.29
N HIS A 36 -14.24 -4.95 -6.33
CA HIS A 36 -13.73 -5.85 -7.37
C HIS A 36 -12.63 -5.17 -8.19
N CYS A 37 -12.79 -3.89 -8.51
CA CYS A 37 -11.80 -3.11 -9.24
C CYS A 37 -10.50 -2.96 -8.43
N ILE A 38 -10.62 -2.57 -7.16
CA ILE A 38 -9.49 -2.41 -6.24
C ILE A 38 -8.76 -3.73 -6.03
N MET A 39 -9.48 -4.82 -5.74
CA MET A 39 -8.86 -6.12 -5.50
C MET A 39 -8.18 -6.66 -6.75
N LYS A 40 -8.80 -6.47 -7.93
CA LYS A 40 -8.16 -6.82 -9.20
C LYS A 40 -6.85 -6.06 -9.35
N TRP A 41 -6.84 -4.74 -9.16
CA TRP A 41 -5.62 -3.95 -9.26
C TRP A 41 -4.54 -4.36 -8.25
N VAL A 42 -4.85 -4.41 -6.95
CA VAL A 42 -3.88 -4.73 -5.90
C VAL A 42 -3.29 -6.14 -6.08
N SER A 43 -4.07 -7.09 -6.61
CA SER A 43 -3.58 -8.46 -6.87
C SER A 43 -2.51 -8.57 -7.97
N HIS A 44 -2.33 -7.54 -8.80
CA HIS A 44 -1.28 -7.49 -9.82
C HIS A 44 0.01 -6.83 -9.33
N LEU A 45 0.02 -6.30 -8.11
CA LEU A 45 1.20 -5.71 -7.51
C LEU A 45 2.11 -6.79 -6.93
N ASP A 46 3.41 -6.54 -6.98
CA ASP A 46 4.39 -7.43 -6.35
C ASP A 46 4.15 -7.48 -4.83
N TYR A 47 4.27 -8.68 -4.27
CA TYR A 47 4.08 -8.95 -2.85
C TYR A 47 5.32 -9.65 -2.28
N PRO A 48 5.77 -9.31 -1.05
CA PRO A 48 5.18 -8.32 -0.13
C PRO A 48 5.61 -6.87 -0.38
N TRP A 49 6.53 -6.63 -1.32
CA TRP A 49 7.03 -5.31 -1.65
C TRP A 49 6.62 -4.93 -3.07
N CYS A 50 6.05 -3.74 -3.21
CA CYS A 50 5.70 -3.12 -4.48
C CYS A 50 6.41 -1.77 -4.55
N HIS A 51 7.01 -1.45 -5.70
CA HIS A 51 7.51 -0.09 -5.91
C HIS A 51 6.33 0.89 -5.97
N PRO A 52 6.43 2.06 -5.31
CA PRO A 52 5.37 3.07 -5.31
C PRO A 52 4.93 3.53 -6.72
N GLU A 53 5.87 3.56 -7.68
CA GLU A 53 5.54 3.83 -9.09
C GLU A 53 4.65 2.76 -9.72
N ALA A 54 4.83 1.48 -9.36
CA ALA A 54 4.00 0.38 -9.87
C ALA A 54 2.56 0.45 -9.32
N LEU A 55 2.40 0.96 -8.09
CA LEU A 55 1.10 1.29 -7.51
C LEU A 55 0.41 2.38 -8.34
N ALA A 56 1.10 3.49 -8.64
CA ALA A 56 0.54 4.63 -9.38
C ALA A 56 0.20 4.30 -10.85
N ASN A 57 1.07 3.56 -11.55
CA ASN A 57 0.93 3.35 -13.00
C ASN A 57 -0.31 2.54 -13.42
N ASN A 58 -0.85 1.71 -12.53
CA ASN A 58 -2.01 0.86 -12.83
C ASN A 58 -3.22 1.17 -11.94
N SER A 59 -3.21 2.31 -11.23
CA SER A 59 -4.30 2.65 -10.31
C SER A 59 -5.63 2.83 -11.06
N PRO A 60 -6.73 2.30 -10.52
CA PRO A 60 -8.06 2.58 -11.03
C PRO A 60 -8.37 4.08 -11.06
N ASP A 61 -9.13 4.50 -12.08
CA ASP A 61 -9.68 5.85 -12.19
C ASP A 61 -10.82 6.05 -11.17
N ILE A 62 -10.43 6.25 -9.91
CA ILE A 62 -11.31 6.47 -8.76
C ILE A 62 -10.79 7.72 -8.06
N GLU A 63 -11.55 8.82 -8.13
CA GLU A 63 -11.16 10.13 -7.57
C GLU A 63 -10.73 10.03 -6.10
N THR A 64 -11.46 9.26 -5.29
CA THR A 64 -11.16 9.08 -3.86
C THR A 64 -9.88 8.29 -3.58
N LEU A 65 -9.29 7.63 -4.58
CA LEU A 65 -8.03 6.89 -4.50
C LEU A 65 -6.82 7.80 -4.77
N GLU A 66 -6.99 8.94 -5.44
CA GLU A 66 -5.89 9.84 -5.81
C GLU A 66 -5.07 10.28 -4.59
N GLU A 67 -5.73 10.66 -3.50
CA GLU A 67 -5.05 11.07 -2.26
C GLU A 67 -4.16 9.96 -1.67
N VAL A 68 -4.60 8.69 -1.80
CA VAL A 68 -3.82 7.52 -1.34
C VAL A 68 -2.60 7.33 -2.23
N ILE A 69 -2.75 7.44 -3.56
CA ILE A 69 -1.64 7.31 -4.50
C ILE A 69 -0.61 8.41 -4.27
N GLN A 70 -1.06 9.67 -4.18
CA GLN A 70 -0.21 10.82 -3.94
C GLN A 70 0.63 10.64 -2.67
N TYR A 71 0.00 10.21 -1.57
CA TYR A 71 0.70 9.96 -0.33
C TYR A 71 1.81 8.90 -0.48
N VAL A 72 1.49 7.75 -1.08
CA VAL A 72 2.47 6.65 -1.22
C VAL A 72 3.63 7.04 -2.15
N THR A 73 3.36 7.79 -3.22
CA THR A 73 4.41 8.24 -4.15
C THR A 73 5.26 9.39 -3.61
N ALA A 74 4.71 10.22 -2.71
CA ALA A 74 5.44 11.35 -2.15
C ALA A 74 6.54 10.91 -1.18
N ASP A 75 6.32 9.84 -0.42
CA ASP A 75 7.28 9.29 0.55
C ASP A 75 8.40 8.47 -0.11
N SER A 76 8.29 8.21 -1.42
CA SER A 76 9.28 7.48 -2.22
C SER A 76 10.49 8.32 -2.63
N ALA A 77 10.49 9.61 -2.32
CA ALA A 77 11.48 10.59 -2.77
C ALA A 77 12.68 10.75 -1.81
N ILE A 78 12.88 9.83 -0.85
CA ILE A 78 13.96 9.86 0.15
C ILE A 78 14.85 8.62 0.00
#